data_AF-A0A8T4WJL2-F1
#
_entry.id   AF-A0A8T4WJL2-F1
#
_cell.length_a   1.000
_cell.length_b   1.000
_cell.length_c   1.000
_cell.angle_alpha   90.00
_cell.angle_beta   90.00
_cell.angle_gamma   90.00
#
_symmetry.space_group_name_H-M   'P 1'
#
loop_
_entity.id
_entity.type
_entity.pdbx_description
1 polymer ?
#
loop_
_entity_poly.entity_id
_entity_poly.type
_entity_poly.pdbx_seq_one_letter_code
_entity_poly.pdbx_strand_id
1 'polypeptide(L)'
;MTRYRDGYKGGKQKYDFSLRSILRISSLLIIPIITYTIGLFPLIYMFLYVVDFVSLSNIIHLFLFTNFLVILFFLFIIFETFIPGLVIRIFRIKADEGKHELSILDWNFYKYSLFFALYRPSLKLIGVFPLIPLRIRFLKLVGLQMGKTSMVSGAELIHDPYMVEIGEQTLIGGWTQIAGHLGEKKLIIKKVKIGDHCLIGAKSFIMPGVVIENNVTVALNSVVIKDMRLKKGGTYAGIPVKEIAKRKT
;
A
#
# COMPACT_ATOMS: atom_id res chain seq x y z
N MET A 1 11.78 28.53 -2.18
CA MET A 1 10.37 28.50 -2.62
C MET A 1 10.29 27.84 -3.99
N THR A 2 9.93 26.56 -4.05
CA THR A 2 9.96 25.75 -5.28
C THR A 2 8.67 25.91 -6.09
N ARG A 3 8.83 25.94 -7.42
CA ARG A 3 7.82 26.15 -8.46
C ARG A 3 6.62 25.18 -8.36
N TYR A 4 5.57 25.57 -7.64
CA TYR A 4 4.21 24.98 -7.75
C TYR A 4 3.27 25.81 -8.64
N ARG A 5 3.81 26.77 -9.41
CA ARG A 5 3.03 27.78 -10.16
C ARG A 5 2.51 27.33 -11.52
N ASP A 6 3.06 26.26 -12.08
CA ASP A 6 2.46 25.66 -13.27
C ASP A 6 1.39 24.67 -12.82
N GLY A 7 0.12 25.10 -12.82
CA GLY A 7 -1.02 24.18 -12.62
C GLY A 7 -0.94 22.99 -13.59
N TYR A 8 -1.73 21.93 -13.33
CA TYR A 8 -1.76 20.75 -14.21
C TYR A 8 -2.17 21.15 -15.64
N LYS A 9 -1.24 21.12 -16.59
CA LYS A 9 -1.47 21.53 -18.00
C LYS A 9 -1.97 20.40 -18.90
N GLY A 10 -2.40 19.26 -18.34
CA GLY A 10 -2.68 18.06 -19.13
C GLY A 10 -1.39 17.38 -19.64
N GLY A 11 -1.38 16.05 -19.65
CA GLY A 11 -0.33 15.27 -20.33
C GLY A 11 -0.65 15.08 -21.81
N LYS A 12 0.30 14.52 -22.58
CA LYS A 12 0.02 13.93 -23.91
C LYS A 12 -1.11 12.89 -23.81
N GLN A 13 -1.71 12.52 -24.95
CA GLN A 13 -2.78 11.51 -25.03
C GLN A 13 -2.42 10.28 -24.18
N LYS A 14 -3.21 10.02 -23.12
CA LYS A 14 -2.88 8.99 -22.10
C LYS A 14 -3.09 7.56 -22.61
N TYR A 15 -3.90 7.44 -23.65
CA TYR A 15 -4.26 6.21 -24.34
C TYR A 15 -4.37 6.52 -25.84
N ASP A 16 -4.04 5.53 -26.66
CA ASP A 16 -4.36 5.50 -28.07
C ASP A 16 -5.25 4.27 -28.34
N PHE A 17 -5.82 4.19 -29.56
CA PHE A 17 -6.55 3.00 -29.99
C PHE A 17 -5.62 1.91 -30.57
N SER A 18 -4.34 1.92 -30.20
CA SER A 18 -3.43 0.88 -30.62
C SER A 18 -3.80 -0.45 -29.96
N LEU A 19 -3.56 -1.55 -30.66
CA LEU A 19 -3.75 -2.89 -30.11
C LEU A 19 -3.01 -3.08 -28.78
N ARG A 20 -1.83 -2.47 -28.62
CA ARG A 20 -1.04 -2.53 -27.38
C ARG A 20 -1.74 -1.84 -26.21
N SER A 21 -2.33 -0.66 -26.43
CA SER A 21 -3.12 0.03 -25.39
C SER A 21 -4.36 -0.76 -25.01
N ILE A 22 -5.08 -1.29 -26.01
CA ILE A 22 -6.27 -2.11 -25.78
C ILE A 22 -5.92 -3.34 -24.93
N LEU A 23 -4.88 -4.08 -25.31
CA LEU A 23 -4.44 -5.26 -24.56
C LEU A 23 -4.04 -4.94 -23.12
N ARG A 24 -3.31 -3.84 -22.88
CA ARG A 24 -2.91 -3.43 -21.52
C ARG A 24 -4.07 -2.94 -20.68
N ILE A 25 -5.02 -2.21 -21.27
CA ILE A 25 -6.21 -1.75 -20.54
C ILE A 25 -7.09 -2.95 -20.19
N SER A 26 -7.30 -3.88 -21.13
CA SER A 26 -8.04 -5.11 -20.87
C SER A 26 -7.35 -5.95 -19.79
N SER A 27 -6.01 -6.07 -19.81
CA SER A 27 -5.30 -6.83 -18.77
C SER A 27 -5.37 -6.19 -17.39
N LEU A 28 -5.49 -4.85 -17.28
CA LEU A 28 -5.75 -4.17 -16.01
C LEU A 28 -7.11 -4.54 -15.39
N LEU A 29 -8.06 -5.08 -16.16
CA LEU A 29 -9.32 -5.60 -15.65
C LEU A 29 -9.27 -7.11 -15.45
N ILE A 30 -8.78 -7.84 -16.46
CA ILE A 30 -8.78 -9.31 -16.48
C ILE A 30 -7.89 -9.88 -15.37
N ILE A 31 -6.68 -9.35 -15.18
CA ILE A 31 -5.74 -9.89 -14.18
C ILE A 31 -6.31 -9.75 -12.76
N PRO A 32 -6.81 -8.59 -12.31
CA PRO A 32 -7.49 -8.50 -11.03
C PRO A 32 -8.67 -9.45 -10.89
N ILE A 33 -9.57 -9.53 -11.89
CA ILE A 33 -10.74 -10.42 -11.83
C ILE A 33 -10.30 -11.86 -11.62
N ILE A 34 -9.36 -12.37 -12.42
CA ILE A 34 -8.86 -13.74 -12.27
C ILE A 34 -8.22 -13.94 -10.89
N THR A 35 -7.44 -12.95 -10.43
CA THR A 35 -6.73 -13.04 -9.16
C THR A 35 -7.69 -13.13 -7.97
N TYR A 36 -8.72 -12.29 -7.93
CA TYR A 36 -9.73 -12.34 -6.86
C TYR A 36 -10.66 -13.55 -7.02
N THR A 37 -10.96 -14.01 -8.24
CA THR A 37 -11.67 -15.28 -8.45
C THR A 37 -10.90 -16.48 -7.86
N ILE A 38 -9.57 -16.51 -8.01
CA ILE A 38 -8.73 -17.55 -7.40
C ILE A 38 -8.79 -17.49 -5.87
N GLY A 39 -8.86 -16.28 -5.29
CA GLY A 39 -9.04 -16.09 -3.85
C GLY A 39 -10.39 -16.58 -3.34
N LEU A 40 -11.45 -16.31 -4.09
CA LEU A 40 -12.82 -16.64 -3.71
C LEU A 40 -13.17 -18.11 -3.94
N PHE A 41 -12.55 -18.77 -4.92
CA PHE A 41 -12.93 -20.13 -5.34
C PHE A 41 -12.92 -21.19 -4.21
N PRO A 42 -11.88 -21.30 -3.36
CA PRO A 42 -11.89 -22.27 -2.24
C PRO A 42 -13.03 -22.02 -1.24
N LEU A 43 -13.43 -20.76 -1.08
CA LEU A 43 -14.47 -20.35 -0.13
C LEU A 43 -15.86 -20.74 -0.64
N ILE A 44 -16.10 -20.55 -1.94
CA ILE A 44 -17.33 -21.00 -2.59
C ILE A 44 -17.43 -22.52 -2.54
N TYR A 45 -16.34 -23.23 -2.84
CA TYR A 45 -16.32 -24.69 -2.75
C TYR A 45 -16.64 -25.18 -1.33
N MET A 46 -16.02 -24.58 -0.30
CA MET A 46 -16.31 -24.93 1.10
C MET A 46 -17.76 -24.61 1.48
N PHE A 47 -18.30 -23.48 1.02
CA PHE A 47 -19.70 -23.11 1.25
C PHE A 47 -20.67 -24.14 0.65
N LEU A 48 -20.46 -24.51 -0.61
CA LEU A 48 -21.28 -25.51 -1.31
C LEU A 48 -21.20 -26.88 -0.63
N TYR A 49 -20.01 -27.27 -0.14
CA TYR A 49 -19.87 -28.52 0.59
C TYR A 49 -20.65 -28.52 1.91
N VAL A 50 -20.66 -27.41 2.65
CA VAL A 50 -21.31 -27.36 3.98
C VAL A 50 -22.83 -27.22 3.88
N VAL A 51 -23.35 -26.47 2.90
CA VAL A 51 -24.79 -26.18 2.82
C VAL A 51 -25.64 -27.44 2.66
N ASP A 52 -25.12 -28.47 2.01
CA ASP A 52 -25.80 -29.76 1.81
C ASP A 52 -26.07 -30.51 3.14
N PHE A 53 -25.36 -30.18 4.21
CA PHE A 53 -25.53 -30.78 5.55
C PHE A 53 -26.38 -29.93 6.51
N VAL A 54 -26.85 -28.76 6.08
CA VAL A 54 -27.56 -27.80 6.94
C VAL A 54 -29.07 -27.96 6.79
N SER A 55 -29.75 -28.33 7.88
CA SER A 55 -31.22 -28.31 7.94
C SER A 55 -31.70 -26.97 8.49
N LEU A 56 -32.51 -26.24 7.71
CA LEU A 56 -33.06 -24.93 8.09
C LEU A 56 -34.13 -25.01 9.19
N SER A 57 -34.71 -26.19 9.45
CA SER A 57 -35.67 -26.39 10.54
C SER A 57 -35.00 -26.69 11.88
N ASN A 58 -33.70 -27.00 11.90
CA ASN A 58 -32.97 -27.36 13.11
C ASN A 58 -32.17 -26.18 13.65
N ILE A 59 -32.53 -25.71 14.86
CA ILE A 59 -31.91 -24.54 15.50
C ILE A 59 -30.40 -24.71 15.76
N ILE A 60 -29.93 -25.93 16.04
CA ILE A 60 -28.51 -26.22 16.26
C ILE A 60 -27.74 -26.07 14.93
N HIS A 61 -28.30 -26.59 13.83
CA HIS A 61 -27.70 -26.43 12.50
C HIS A 61 -27.63 -24.94 12.11
N LEU A 62 -28.68 -24.16 12.39
CA LEU A 62 -28.69 -22.70 12.15
C LEU A 62 -27.60 -21.95 12.94
N PHE A 63 -27.43 -22.28 14.23
CA PHE A 63 -26.38 -21.70 15.06
C PHE A 63 -24.98 -22.04 14.52
N LEU A 64 -24.72 -23.32 14.22
CA LEU A 64 -23.42 -23.76 13.67
C LEU A 64 -23.15 -23.14 12.29
N PHE A 65 -24.16 -23.06 11.42
CA PHE A 65 -24.04 -22.44 10.11
C PHE A 65 -23.71 -20.94 10.22
N THR A 66 -24.29 -20.24 11.18
CA THR A 66 -23.96 -18.83 11.43
C THR A 66 -22.49 -18.66 11.86
N ASN A 67 -21.98 -19.53 12.74
CA ASN A 67 -20.56 -19.55 13.11
C ASN A 67 -19.66 -19.85 11.89
N PHE A 68 -20.07 -20.80 11.05
CA PHE A 68 -19.39 -21.10 9.79
C PHE A 68 -19.31 -19.89 8.86
N LEU A 69 -20.39 -19.12 8.70
CA LEU A 69 -20.38 -17.90 7.88
C LEU A 69 -19.42 -16.84 8.41
N VAL A 70 -19.30 -16.70 9.74
CA VAL A 70 -18.33 -15.79 10.36
C VAL A 70 -16.90 -16.24 10.05
N ILE A 71 -16.60 -17.54 10.16
CA ILE A 71 -15.29 -18.10 9.81
C ILE A 71 -15.00 -17.90 8.32
N LEU A 72 -15.98 -18.17 7.45
CA LEU A 72 -15.88 -17.97 6.00
C LEU A 72 -15.57 -16.51 5.66
N PHE A 73 -16.17 -15.55 6.37
CA PHE A 73 -15.88 -14.13 6.20
C PHE A 73 -14.44 -13.76 6.61
N PHE A 74 -13.92 -14.33 7.70
CA PHE A 74 -12.51 -14.14 8.07
C PHE A 74 -11.58 -14.74 7.01
N LEU A 75 -11.88 -15.96 6.53
CA LEU A 75 -11.11 -16.59 5.46
C LEU A 75 -11.17 -15.77 4.16
N PHE A 76 -12.32 -15.21 3.80
CA PHE A 76 -12.46 -14.27 2.68
C PHE A 76 -11.46 -13.13 2.78
N ILE A 77 -11.36 -12.45 3.92
CA ILE A 77 -10.38 -11.36 4.09
C ILE A 77 -8.94 -11.87 3.93
N ILE A 78 -8.62 -13.06 4.46
CA ILE A 78 -7.28 -13.64 4.30
C ILE A 78 -6.97 -13.94 2.82
N PHE A 79 -7.83 -14.71 2.15
CA PHE A 79 -7.60 -15.12 0.76
C PHE A 79 -7.57 -13.92 -0.19
N GLU A 80 -8.54 -13.03 -0.11
CA GLU A 80 -8.62 -11.84 -0.95
C GLU A 80 -7.53 -10.81 -0.67
N THR A 81 -6.83 -10.89 0.47
CA THR A 81 -5.65 -10.07 0.73
C THR A 81 -4.37 -10.73 0.24
N PHE A 82 -4.16 -12.01 0.57
CA PHE A 82 -2.88 -12.67 0.35
C PHE A 82 -2.72 -13.23 -1.06
N ILE A 83 -3.79 -13.64 -1.74
CA ILE A 83 -3.71 -14.12 -3.13
C ILE A 83 -3.23 -13.00 -4.08
N PRO A 84 -3.80 -11.77 -4.07
CA PRO A 84 -3.24 -10.66 -4.84
C PRO A 84 -1.81 -10.30 -4.45
N GLY A 85 -1.50 -10.35 -3.15
CA GLY A 85 -0.14 -10.12 -2.67
C GLY A 85 0.88 -11.13 -3.22
N LEU A 86 0.49 -12.41 -3.30
CA LEU A 86 1.30 -13.46 -3.90
C LEU A 86 1.47 -13.26 -5.41
N VAL A 87 0.41 -12.90 -6.12
CA VAL A 87 0.47 -12.54 -7.56
C VAL A 87 1.44 -11.38 -7.78
N ILE A 88 1.33 -10.29 -7.00
CA ILE A 88 2.27 -9.17 -7.05
C ILE A 88 3.72 -9.65 -6.89
N ARG A 89 3.98 -10.52 -5.91
CA ARG A 89 5.33 -11.02 -5.60
C ARG A 89 5.88 -11.95 -6.67
N ILE A 90 5.09 -12.93 -7.11
CA ILE A 90 5.47 -13.96 -8.10
C ILE A 90 5.78 -13.30 -9.45
N PHE A 91 4.88 -12.44 -9.93
CA PHE A 91 5.02 -11.75 -11.22
C PHE A 91 5.88 -10.48 -11.14
N ARG A 92 6.45 -10.18 -9.97
CA ARG A 92 7.31 -9.00 -9.71
C ARG A 92 6.65 -7.71 -10.22
N ILE A 93 5.38 -7.52 -9.91
CA ILE A 93 4.58 -6.35 -10.32
C ILE A 93 5.00 -5.15 -9.49
N LYS A 94 6.08 -4.49 -9.90
CA LYS A 94 6.62 -3.28 -9.26
C LYS A 94 7.14 -2.33 -10.33
N ALA A 95 6.87 -1.04 -10.16
CA ALA A 95 7.43 -0.02 -11.03
C ALA A 95 8.85 0.34 -10.56
N ASP A 96 9.74 0.65 -11.49
CA ASP A 96 11.13 0.94 -11.20
C ASP A 96 11.33 2.42 -10.81
N GLU A 97 12.38 2.72 -10.05
CA GLU A 97 12.74 4.08 -9.69
C GLU A 97 13.09 4.91 -10.93
N GLY A 98 12.54 6.12 -11.06
CA GLY A 98 12.73 6.95 -12.25
C GLY A 98 11.59 7.91 -12.56
N LYS A 99 11.64 8.49 -13.76
CA LYS A 99 10.58 9.36 -14.30
C LYS A 99 9.97 8.69 -15.52
N HIS A 100 8.71 8.31 -15.42
CA HIS A 100 7.98 7.53 -16.43
C HIS A 100 6.84 8.37 -17.03
N GLU A 101 6.46 8.09 -18.27
CA GLU A 101 5.33 8.77 -18.90
C GLU A 101 4.01 8.39 -18.22
N LEU A 102 3.08 9.33 -18.09
CA LEU A 102 1.73 9.09 -17.57
C LEU A 102 0.83 8.50 -18.66
N SER A 103 1.25 7.38 -19.26
CA SER A 103 0.57 6.70 -20.36
C SER A 103 0.60 5.20 -20.16
N ILE A 104 -0.47 4.50 -20.52
CA ILE A 104 -0.53 3.03 -20.46
C ILE A 104 0.50 2.35 -21.36
N LEU A 105 1.04 3.06 -22.34
CA LEU A 105 2.12 2.61 -23.22
C LEU A 105 3.48 2.56 -22.50
N ASP A 106 3.66 3.30 -21.42
CA ASP A 106 4.84 3.16 -20.57
C ASP A 106 4.69 1.90 -19.69
N TRP A 107 5.69 1.03 -19.75
CA TRP A 107 5.68 -0.23 -19.01
C TRP A 107 5.67 -0.03 -17.49
N ASN A 108 6.37 0.99 -16.99
CA ASN A 108 6.38 1.27 -15.56
C ASN A 108 5.06 1.88 -15.08
N PHE A 109 4.42 2.71 -15.90
CA PHE A 109 3.07 3.20 -15.61
C PHE A 109 2.02 2.07 -15.63
N TYR A 110 2.14 1.12 -16.56
CA TYR A 110 1.31 -0.09 -16.57
C TYR A 110 1.53 -0.94 -15.31
N LYS A 111 2.78 -1.28 -14.97
CA LYS A 111 3.11 -2.04 -13.74
C LYS A 111 2.60 -1.34 -12.49
N TYR A 112 2.77 -0.02 -12.42
CA TYR A 112 2.22 0.82 -11.35
C TYR A 112 0.70 0.67 -11.27
N SER A 113 -0.02 0.85 -12.39
CA SER A 113 -1.48 0.77 -12.41
C SER A 113 -1.99 -0.62 -12.00
N LEU A 114 -1.36 -1.69 -12.52
CA LEU A 114 -1.69 -3.07 -12.18
C LEU A 114 -1.41 -3.36 -10.69
N PHE A 115 -0.30 -2.87 -10.15
CA PHE A 115 0.01 -2.97 -8.74
C PHE A 115 -1.11 -2.36 -7.90
N PHE A 116 -1.55 -1.14 -8.21
CA PHE A 116 -2.62 -0.48 -7.45
C PHE A 116 -3.97 -1.21 -7.54
N ALA A 117 -4.29 -1.81 -8.69
CA ALA A 117 -5.52 -2.60 -8.87
C ALA A 117 -5.57 -3.84 -7.96
N LEU A 118 -4.41 -4.48 -7.71
CA LEU A 118 -4.29 -5.64 -6.83
C LEU A 118 -4.07 -5.25 -5.36
N TYR A 119 -3.27 -4.21 -5.11
CA TYR A 119 -2.83 -3.81 -3.77
C TYR A 119 -3.91 -3.05 -3.00
N ARG A 120 -4.60 -2.09 -3.62
CA ARG A 120 -5.51 -1.18 -2.89
C ARG A 120 -6.73 -1.88 -2.28
N PRO A 121 -7.46 -2.75 -2.99
CA PRO A 121 -8.58 -3.47 -2.39
C PRO A 121 -8.09 -4.39 -1.27
N SER A 122 -7.02 -5.16 -1.51
CA SER A 122 -6.37 -6.02 -0.51
C SER A 122 -6.00 -5.27 0.77
N LEU A 123 -5.39 -4.08 0.65
CA LEU A 123 -5.03 -3.25 1.81
C LEU A 123 -6.26 -2.74 2.58
N LYS A 124 -7.37 -2.46 1.89
CA LYS A 124 -8.64 -2.06 2.52
C LYS A 124 -9.28 -3.23 3.26
N LEU A 125 -9.30 -4.42 2.64
CA LEU A 125 -9.88 -5.63 3.22
C LEU A 125 -9.19 -6.02 4.52
N ILE A 126 -7.85 -6.07 4.54
CA ILE A 126 -7.11 -6.35 5.78
C ILE A 126 -7.24 -5.22 6.82
N GLY A 127 -7.67 -4.03 6.42
CA GLY A 127 -7.95 -2.91 7.31
C GLY A 127 -9.31 -3.00 8.01
N VAL A 128 -10.20 -3.92 7.62
CA VAL A 128 -11.51 -4.14 8.27
C VAL A 128 -11.34 -4.56 9.73
N PHE A 129 -10.31 -5.37 10.01
CA PHE A 129 -9.92 -5.74 11.36
C PHE A 129 -8.50 -5.25 11.67
N PRO A 130 -8.24 -4.66 12.85
CA PRO A 130 -6.94 -4.10 13.21
C PRO A 130 -5.91 -5.19 13.56
N LEU A 131 -5.72 -6.19 12.68
CA LEU A 131 -4.73 -7.26 12.82
C LEU A 131 -3.36 -6.76 12.33
N ILE A 132 -2.71 -5.93 13.14
CA ILE A 132 -1.42 -5.29 12.83
C ILE A 132 -0.36 -6.31 12.34
N PRO A 133 -0.15 -7.48 12.98
CA PRO A 133 0.85 -8.43 12.51
C PRO A 133 0.59 -8.94 11.10
N LEU A 134 -0.69 -9.19 10.76
CA LEU A 134 -1.09 -9.66 9.44
C LEU A 134 -0.90 -8.56 8.38
N ARG A 135 -1.25 -7.32 8.74
CA ARG A 135 -1.03 -6.14 7.88
C ARG A 135 0.44 -5.97 7.54
N ILE A 136 1.33 -6.06 8.54
CA ILE A 136 2.78 -6.00 8.33
C ILE A 136 3.25 -7.12 7.41
N ARG A 137 2.76 -8.36 7.60
CA ARG A 137 3.09 -9.49 6.72
C ARG A 137 2.66 -9.24 5.28
N PHE A 138 1.45 -8.72 5.07
CA PHE A 138 0.97 -8.36 3.73
C PHE A 138 1.83 -7.26 3.10
N LEU A 139 2.14 -6.18 3.82
CA LEU A 139 3.00 -5.10 3.33
C LEU A 139 4.39 -5.61 2.94
N LYS A 140 5.01 -6.49 3.76
CA LYS A 140 6.29 -7.14 3.45
C LYS A 140 6.19 -8.07 2.24
N LEU A 141 5.08 -8.79 2.07
CA LEU A 141 4.83 -9.64 0.92
C LEU A 141 4.87 -8.84 -0.39
N VAL A 142 4.25 -7.64 -0.40
CA VAL A 142 4.20 -6.74 -1.56
C VAL A 142 5.40 -5.79 -1.68
N GLY A 143 6.44 -5.98 -0.86
CA GLY A 143 7.75 -5.37 -1.07
C GLY A 143 8.23 -4.36 -0.01
N LEU A 144 7.45 -4.09 1.05
CA LEU A 144 7.93 -3.26 2.16
C LEU A 144 9.15 -3.88 2.82
N GLN A 145 10.23 -3.10 2.94
CA GLN A 145 11.36 -3.44 3.78
C GLN A 145 11.16 -2.76 5.13
N MET A 146 11.05 -3.55 6.20
CA MET A 146 10.75 -3.04 7.53
C MET A 146 11.44 -3.89 8.59
N GLY A 147 12.14 -3.22 9.52
CA GLY A 147 12.75 -3.84 10.69
C GLY A 147 11.78 -4.71 11.49
N LYS A 148 12.29 -5.70 12.20
CA LYS A 148 11.48 -6.67 12.96
C LYS A 148 10.81 -6.05 14.18
N THR A 149 11.45 -5.03 14.76
CA THR A 149 11.00 -4.36 16.00
C THR A 149 10.24 -3.07 15.74
N SER A 150 10.14 -2.66 14.48
CA SER A 150 9.37 -1.49 14.08
C SER A 150 7.87 -1.78 14.11
N MET A 151 7.07 -0.73 14.25
CA MET A 151 5.63 -0.84 14.31
C MET A 151 4.95 0.18 13.41
N VAL A 152 3.80 -0.22 12.88
CA VAL A 152 2.85 0.65 12.23
C VAL A 152 1.55 0.64 13.00
N SER A 153 0.83 1.76 12.98
CA SER A 153 -0.42 1.93 13.72
C SER A 153 -1.59 1.04 13.28
N GLY A 154 -1.57 0.54 12.04
CA GLY A 154 -2.69 -0.15 11.39
C GLY A 154 -3.58 0.77 10.53
N ALA A 155 -3.47 2.09 10.68
CA ALA A 155 -4.27 3.08 9.94
C ALA A 155 -3.45 3.91 8.93
N GLU A 156 -2.13 3.73 8.89
CA GLU A 156 -1.25 4.35 7.90
C GLU A 156 -1.52 3.86 6.48
N LEU A 157 -1.21 4.70 5.50
CA LEU A 157 -1.29 4.36 4.10
C LEU A 157 0.10 4.44 3.46
N ILE A 158 0.71 3.28 3.24
CA ILE A 158 1.91 3.13 2.42
C ILE A 158 1.46 2.89 0.98
N HIS A 159 1.68 3.85 0.09
CA HIS A 159 1.19 3.78 -1.29
C HIS A 159 1.97 2.76 -2.11
N ASP A 160 3.29 2.74 -1.98
CA ASP A 160 4.21 1.93 -2.76
C ASP A 160 5.14 1.15 -1.83
N PRO A 161 4.66 0.10 -1.14
CA PRO A 161 5.48 -0.71 -0.24
C PRO A 161 6.84 -1.10 -0.80
N TYR A 162 6.91 -1.49 -2.07
CA TYR A 162 8.15 -1.86 -2.78
C TYR A 162 9.18 -0.73 -2.95
N MET A 163 8.82 0.52 -2.65
CA MET A 163 9.69 1.70 -2.65
C MET A 163 9.97 2.25 -1.24
N VAL A 164 9.57 1.55 -0.19
CA VAL A 164 9.70 2.04 1.19
C VAL A 164 10.62 1.12 2.01
N GLU A 165 11.60 1.74 2.65
CA GLU A 165 12.52 1.12 3.61
C GLU A 165 12.29 1.77 4.99
N ILE A 166 12.01 0.96 6.01
CA ILE A 166 11.84 1.37 7.41
C ILE A 166 12.84 0.58 8.26
N GLY A 167 13.66 1.27 9.04
CA GLY A 167 14.66 0.70 9.95
C GLY A 167 14.06 -0.09 11.11
N GLU A 168 14.89 -0.38 12.11
CA GLU A 168 14.52 -1.04 13.37
C GLU A 168 14.00 -0.02 14.41
N GLN A 169 13.15 -0.47 15.33
CA GLN A 169 12.63 0.32 16.46
C GLN A 169 12.00 1.66 16.06
N THR A 170 11.42 1.72 14.86
CA THR A 170 10.76 2.89 14.30
C THR A 170 9.24 2.76 14.39
N LEU A 171 8.57 3.82 14.84
CA LEU A 171 7.12 3.88 14.97
C LEU A 171 6.52 4.78 13.89
N ILE A 172 5.60 4.23 13.10
CA ILE A 172 4.78 4.98 12.13
C ILE A 172 3.39 5.22 12.72
N GLY A 173 3.07 6.49 12.96
CA GLY A 173 1.79 6.91 13.53
C GLY A 173 0.59 6.72 12.60
N GLY A 174 -0.59 6.69 13.22
CA GLY A 174 -1.91 6.60 12.58
C GLY A 174 -2.08 7.53 11.39
N TRP A 175 -2.72 7.04 10.31
CA TRP A 175 -3.08 7.87 9.14
C TRP A 175 -1.89 8.57 8.46
N THR A 176 -0.66 8.18 8.77
CA THR A 176 0.52 8.64 8.04
C THR A 176 0.45 8.16 6.60
N GLN A 177 0.74 9.03 5.65
CA GLN A 177 0.85 8.68 4.24
C GLN A 177 2.33 8.63 3.85
N ILE A 178 2.75 7.51 3.26
CA ILE A 178 4.10 7.35 2.72
C ILE A 178 3.96 7.02 1.24
N ALA A 179 4.43 7.91 0.38
CA ALA A 179 4.34 7.76 -1.07
C ALA A 179 5.73 7.64 -1.69
N GLY A 180 5.96 6.54 -2.41
CA GLY A 180 7.13 6.35 -3.27
C GLY A 180 6.91 6.88 -4.68
N HIS A 181 5.71 7.37 -4.99
CA HIS A 181 5.38 8.01 -6.26
C HIS A 181 4.80 9.42 -6.11
N LEU A 182 4.92 10.22 -7.18
CA LEU A 182 4.23 11.49 -7.35
C LEU A 182 3.89 11.69 -8.83
N GLY A 183 2.61 11.94 -9.12
CA GLY A 183 2.15 12.32 -10.45
C GLY A 183 2.29 13.83 -10.66
N GLU A 184 3.20 14.26 -11.53
CA GLU A 184 3.31 15.64 -12.00
C GLU A 184 3.07 15.68 -13.53
N LYS A 185 4.01 16.22 -14.31
CA LYS A 185 4.03 16.04 -15.79
C LYS A 185 4.35 14.59 -16.18
N LYS A 186 5.05 13.88 -15.30
CA LYS A 186 5.47 12.47 -15.41
C LYS A 186 5.15 11.75 -14.11
N LEU A 187 5.11 10.43 -14.14
CA LEU A 187 5.11 9.60 -12.94
C LEU A 187 6.54 9.58 -12.38
N ILE A 188 6.76 10.27 -11.26
CA ILE A 188 8.02 10.21 -10.53
C ILE A 188 7.91 9.07 -9.54
N ILE A 189 8.85 8.13 -9.56
CA ILE A 189 8.96 7.05 -8.59
C ILE A 189 10.34 7.15 -7.95
N LYS A 190 10.39 7.25 -6.62
CA LYS A 190 11.61 7.35 -5.85
C LYS A 190 11.48 6.64 -4.51
N LYS A 191 12.56 6.02 -4.07
CA LYS A 191 12.58 5.34 -2.78
C LYS A 191 12.40 6.33 -1.62
N VAL A 192 11.68 5.90 -0.60
CA VAL A 192 11.60 6.57 0.71
C VAL A 192 12.34 5.72 1.72
N LYS A 193 13.26 6.33 2.46
CA LYS A 193 14.05 5.65 3.49
C LYS A 193 13.80 6.28 4.84
N ILE A 194 13.40 5.48 5.81
CA ILE A 194 13.22 5.88 7.21
C ILE A 194 14.16 5.04 8.04
N GLY A 195 15.08 5.69 8.75
CA GLY A 195 16.11 5.04 9.55
C GLY A 195 15.58 4.40 10.83
N ASP A 196 16.52 4.02 11.69
CA ASP A 196 16.24 3.36 12.96
C ASP A 196 15.81 4.35 14.04
N HIS A 197 15.06 3.86 15.03
CA HIS A 197 14.62 4.63 16.20
C HIS A 197 13.85 5.91 15.86
N CYS A 198 13.16 5.96 14.73
CA CYS A 198 12.41 7.14 14.32
C CYS A 198 10.99 7.13 14.88
N LEU A 199 10.44 8.33 15.09
CA LEU A 199 9.03 8.52 15.40
C LEU A 199 8.39 9.37 14.31
N ILE A 200 7.52 8.78 13.50
CA ILE A 200 6.76 9.50 12.49
C ILE A 200 5.36 9.78 13.04
N GLY A 201 5.11 11.04 13.38
CA GLY A 201 3.85 11.48 13.97
C GLY A 201 2.66 11.19 13.08
N ALA A 202 1.52 10.90 13.71
CA ALA A 202 0.28 10.59 13.00
C ALA A 202 -0.12 11.69 12.00
N LYS A 203 -0.80 11.29 10.92
CA LYS A 203 -1.27 12.16 9.82
C LYS A 203 -0.14 12.92 9.10
N SER A 204 1.11 12.49 9.25
CA SER A 204 2.20 13.06 8.46
C SER A 204 2.14 12.58 7.02
N PHE A 205 2.67 13.37 6.09
CA PHE A 205 2.85 12.97 4.70
C PHE A 205 4.33 12.97 4.34
N ILE A 206 4.83 11.80 3.93
CA ILE A 206 6.21 11.57 3.51
C ILE A 206 6.22 11.41 1.98
N MET A 207 6.80 12.38 1.29
CA MET A 207 6.85 12.42 -0.17
C MET A 207 7.99 11.54 -0.76
N PRO A 208 7.98 11.28 -2.08
CA PRO A 208 9.00 10.44 -2.72
C PRO A 208 10.42 11.00 -2.61
N GLY A 209 11.41 10.11 -2.52
CA GLY A 209 12.83 10.49 -2.45
C GLY A 209 13.28 10.97 -1.08
N VAL A 210 12.39 11.00 -0.08
CA VAL A 210 12.72 11.44 1.27
C VAL A 210 13.64 10.43 1.96
N VAL A 211 14.66 10.95 2.64
CA VAL A 211 15.56 10.20 3.52
C VAL A 211 15.46 10.75 4.93
N ILE A 212 14.94 9.95 5.86
CA ILE A 212 14.89 10.25 7.29
C ILE A 212 15.99 9.44 7.95
N GLU A 213 17.02 10.11 8.48
CA GLU A 213 18.13 9.45 9.17
C GLU A 213 17.70 8.93 10.55
N ASN A 214 18.57 8.15 11.19
CA ASN A 214 18.28 7.53 12.48
C ASN A 214 17.93 8.57 13.55
N ASN A 215 17.16 8.16 14.54
CA ASN A 215 16.79 8.99 15.68
C ASN A 215 16.09 10.30 15.31
N VAL A 216 15.26 10.32 14.27
CA VAL A 216 14.49 11.51 13.89
C VAL A 216 13.06 11.42 14.44
N THR A 217 12.54 12.56 14.90
CA THR A 217 11.12 12.71 15.20
C THR A 217 10.48 13.66 14.19
N VAL A 218 9.41 13.21 13.53
CA VAL A 218 8.54 14.05 12.71
C VAL A 218 7.26 14.28 13.50
N ALA A 219 6.91 15.53 13.77
CA ALA A 219 5.71 15.89 14.50
C ALA A 219 4.43 15.50 13.72
N LEU A 220 3.31 15.41 14.42
CA LEU A 220 2.00 15.09 13.83
C LEU A 220 1.62 16.11 12.75
N ASN A 221 0.78 15.70 11.79
CA ASN A 221 0.28 16.56 10.69
C ASN A 221 1.40 17.28 9.90
N SER A 222 2.59 16.71 9.80
CA SER A 222 3.73 17.35 9.12
C SER A 222 3.90 16.85 7.69
N VAL A 223 4.43 17.71 6.80
CA VAL A 223 4.68 17.34 5.39
C VAL A 223 6.18 17.39 5.11
N VAL A 224 6.77 16.21 4.89
CA VAL A 224 8.17 16.07 4.46
C VAL A 224 8.19 16.04 2.93
N ILE A 225 8.60 17.16 2.33
CA ILE A 225 8.53 17.33 0.87
C ILE A 225 9.58 16.50 0.13
N LYS A 226 9.33 16.25 -1.16
CA LYS A 226 10.15 15.36 -2.00
C LYS A 226 11.64 15.70 -1.92
N ASP A 227 12.48 14.66 -1.97
CA ASP A 227 13.95 14.74 -1.95
C ASP A 227 14.56 15.40 -0.69
N MET A 228 13.77 15.62 0.38
CA MET A 228 14.33 16.11 1.65
C MET A 228 15.13 15.03 2.37
N ARG A 229 16.20 15.46 3.03
CA ARG A 229 16.95 14.68 4.01
C ARG A 229 16.76 15.26 5.41
N LEU A 230 16.17 14.48 6.32
CA LEU A 230 16.06 14.83 7.73
C LEU A 230 17.26 14.26 8.47
N LYS A 231 18.03 15.13 9.13
CA LYS A 231 19.32 14.77 9.74
C LYS A 231 19.14 14.03 11.06
N LYS A 232 20.07 13.11 11.34
CA LYS A 232 20.09 12.28 12.54
C LYS A 232 19.87 13.11 13.80
N GLY A 233 18.99 12.66 14.68
CA GLY A 233 18.74 13.32 15.97
C GLY A 233 17.93 14.61 15.89
N GLY A 234 17.36 14.96 14.73
CA GLY A 234 16.51 16.15 14.59
C GLY A 234 15.04 15.90 14.95
N THR A 235 14.36 16.96 15.42
CA THR A 235 12.90 17.01 15.52
C THR A 235 12.37 18.00 14.49
N TYR A 236 11.47 17.52 13.63
CA TYR A 236 10.95 18.26 12.48
C TYR A 236 9.44 18.45 12.59
N ALA A 237 8.95 19.65 12.27
CA ALA A 237 7.52 19.96 12.29
C ALA A 237 7.14 20.97 11.20
N GLY A 238 5.89 20.92 10.74
CA GLY A 238 5.29 21.91 9.86
C GLY A 238 4.99 21.43 8.44
N ILE A 239 4.48 22.35 7.62
CA ILE A 239 4.08 22.13 6.23
C ILE A 239 4.66 23.27 5.37
N PRO A 240 5.82 23.08 4.69
CA PRO A 240 6.73 21.94 4.80
C PRO A 240 7.47 21.92 6.14
N VAL A 241 8.00 20.76 6.51
CA VAL A 241 8.76 20.61 7.76
C VAL A 241 10.00 21.49 7.82
N LYS A 242 10.28 22.00 9.03
CA LYS A 242 11.57 22.57 9.42
C LYS A 242 12.04 21.91 10.71
N GLU A 243 13.34 21.90 10.93
CA GLU A 243 13.91 21.47 12.21
C GLU A 243 13.53 22.48 13.30
N ILE A 244 12.94 22.01 14.39
CA ILE A 244 12.49 22.86 15.51
C ILE A 244 13.29 22.62 16.79
N ALA A 245 13.93 21.47 16.91
CA ALA A 245 14.74 21.12 18.07
C ALA A 245 15.65 19.92 17.76
N LYS A 246 16.68 19.73 18.59
CA LYS A 246 17.32 18.41 18.72
C LYS A 246 16.35 17.46 19.42
N ARG A 247 16.32 16.21 18.99
CA ARG A 247 15.52 15.16 19.61
C ARG A 247 16.04 14.92 21.02
N LYS A 248 15.13 15.00 22.00
CA LYS A 248 15.42 14.53 23.36
C LYS A 248 15.48 13.00 23.33
N THR A 249 16.63 12.46 23.72
CA THR A 249 16.86 11.02 23.89
C THR A 249 16.00 10.46 25.01
#